data_AF-A0A3D3NF88-F1
#
_entry.id   AF-A0A3D3NF88-F1
#
_cell.length_a   1.000
_cell.length_b   1.000
_cell.length_c   1.000
_cell.angle_alpha   90.00
_cell.angle_beta   90.00
_cell.angle_gamma   90.00
#
_symmetry.space_group_name_H-M   'P 1'
#
loop_
_entity.id
_entity.type
_entity.pdbx_description
1 polymer ?
#
loop_
_entity_poly.entity_id
_entity_poly.type
_entity_poly.pdbx_seq_one_letter_code
_entity_poly.pdbx_strand_id
1 'polypeptide(L)'
;AVLLMLRVVPENPLGLQLAGLIEYELKAYPQAEDYLLKALPKTPELGIARRVLIASYLRNGQPAKALPLIEPVLGKIDQDSNMLALAGQ
;
A
#
# COMPACT_ATOMS: atom_id res chain seq x y z
N ALA A 1 -11.49 13.81 11.59
CA ALA A 1 -10.70 13.03 12.56
C ALA A 1 -9.37 12.53 11.99
N VAL A 2 -9.36 11.88 10.82
CA VAL A 2 -8.13 11.34 10.19
C VAL A 2 -7.05 12.40 9.92
N LEU A 3 -7.42 13.58 9.42
CA LEU A 3 -6.48 14.69 9.17
C LEU A 3 -5.82 15.26 10.45
N LEU A 4 -6.39 15.00 11.64
CA LEU A 4 -5.79 15.45 12.91
C LEU A 4 -4.65 14.54 13.37
N MET A 5 -4.65 13.25 13.01
CA MET A 5 -3.57 12.32 13.37
C MET A 5 -2.26 12.61 12.64
N LEU A 6 -2.32 13.07 11.39
CA LEU A 6 -1.12 13.47 10.62
C LEU A 6 -0.44 14.73 11.17
N ARG A 7 -1.15 15.54 11.97
CA ARG A 7 -0.60 16.77 12.59
C ARG A 7 0.13 16.53 13.91
N VAL A 8 -0.06 15.39 14.55
CA VAL A 8 0.44 15.13 15.92
C VAL A 8 1.58 14.11 15.96
N VAL A 9 1.63 13.17 15.00
CA VAL A 9 2.73 12.19 14.87
C VAL A 9 3.05 12.04 13.37
N PRO A 10 4.08 12.74 12.86
CA PRO A 10 4.36 12.82 11.42
C PRO A 10 4.68 11.47 10.75
N GLU A 11 4.92 10.41 11.54
CA GLU A 11 5.29 9.09 11.04
C GLU A 11 4.40 7.95 11.58
N ASN A 12 3.17 8.26 12.01
CA ASN A 12 2.22 7.22 12.43
C ASN A 12 1.92 6.27 11.24
N PRO A 13 2.16 4.95 11.36
CA PRO A 13 1.94 3.99 10.28
C PRO A 13 0.50 3.95 9.76
N LEU A 14 -0.49 4.19 10.63
CA LEU A 14 -1.90 4.28 10.22
C LEU A 14 -2.18 5.56 9.42
N GLY A 15 -1.57 6.69 9.84
CA GLY A 15 -1.70 7.96 9.12
C GLY A 15 -1.11 7.88 7.71
N LEU A 16 0.09 7.31 7.59
CA LEU A 16 0.75 7.10 6.30
C LEU A 16 -0.03 6.15 5.39
N GLN A 17 -0.59 5.05 5.92
CA GLN A 17 -1.46 4.16 5.14
C GLN A 17 -2.69 4.87 4.61
N LEU A 18 -3.37 5.66 5.45
CA LEU A 18 -4.57 6.39 5.04
C LEU A 18 -4.24 7.47 4.00
N ALA A 19 -3.15 8.21 4.18
CA ALA A 19 -2.68 9.17 3.19
C ALA A 19 -2.40 8.47 1.85
N GLY A 20 -1.64 7.38 1.85
CA GLY A 20 -1.37 6.60 0.65
C GLY A 20 -2.61 6.04 -0.04
N LEU A 21 -3.59 5.56 0.72
CA LEU A 21 -4.88 5.11 0.20
C LEU A 21 -5.67 6.26 -0.44
N ILE A 22 -5.71 7.43 0.19
CA ILE A 22 -6.40 8.60 -0.36
C ILE A 22 -5.75 9.02 -1.69
N GLU A 23 -4.43 9.12 -1.74
CA GLU A 23 -3.71 9.47 -2.97
C GLU A 23 -3.93 8.44 -4.08
N TYR A 24 -3.97 7.14 -3.75
CA TYR A 24 -4.30 6.08 -4.69
C TYR A 24 -5.71 6.24 -5.29
N GLU A 25 -6.72 6.52 -4.46
CA GLU A 25 -8.10 6.75 -4.91
C GLU A 25 -8.20 8.00 -5.80
N LEU A 26 -7.38 9.02 -5.52
CA LEU A 26 -7.23 10.21 -6.35
C LEU A 26 -6.41 9.98 -7.63
N LYS A 27 -5.93 8.75 -7.88
CA LYS A 27 -5.03 8.36 -8.98
C LYS A 27 -3.68 9.08 -8.96
N ALA A 28 -3.32 9.66 -7.82
CA ALA A 28 -2.03 10.28 -7.55
C ALA A 28 -1.00 9.21 -7.14
N TYR A 29 -0.73 8.28 -8.05
CA TYR A 29 0.09 7.08 -7.76
C TYR A 29 1.51 7.40 -7.25
N PRO A 30 2.23 8.42 -7.74
CA PRO A 30 3.53 8.78 -7.17
C PRO A 30 3.46 9.25 -5.71
N GLN A 31 2.42 9.98 -5.33
CA GLN A 31 2.18 10.43 -3.96
C GLN A 31 1.77 9.25 -3.08
N ALA A 32 0.94 8.35 -3.60
CA ALA A 32 0.60 7.11 -2.92
C ALA A 32 1.85 6.27 -2.62
N GLU A 33 2.76 6.11 -3.60
CA GLU A 33 4.04 5.41 -3.44
C GLU A 33 4.86 5.97 -2.28
N ASP A 34 5.04 7.30 -2.20
CA ASP A 34 5.83 7.95 -1.14
C ASP A 34 5.28 7.63 0.27
N TYR A 35 3.97 7.76 0.48
CA TYR A 35 3.36 7.48 1.78
C TYR A 35 3.40 5.98 2.12
N LEU A 36 3.11 5.12 1.15
CA LEU A 36 2.99 3.67 1.38
C LEU A 36 4.35 3.02 1.61
N LEU A 37 5.42 3.49 0.95
CA LEU A 37 6.79 3.03 1.21
C LEU A 37 7.23 3.34 2.64
N LYS A 38 6.87 4.52 3.17
CA LYS A 38 7.15 4.88 4.57
C LYS A 38 6.34 4.05 5.56
N ALA A 39 5.11 3.67 5.18
CA ALA A 39 4.24 2.86 6.02
C ALA A 39 4.65 1.37 6.05
N LEU A 40 5.03 0.82 4.89
CA LEU A 40 5.25 -0.61 4.68
C LEU A 40 6.07 -1.31 5.78
N PRO A 41 7.27 -0.82 6.20
CA PRO A 41 8.07 -1.51 7.22
C PRO A 41 7.47 -1.45 8.62
N LYS A 42 6.48 -0.59 8.86
CA LYS A 42 5.86 -0.37 10.18
C LYS A 42 4.45 -0.98 10.27
N THR A 43 4.07 -1.80 9.29
CA THR A 43 2.71 -2.36 9.15
C THR A 43 2.76 -3.87 9.00
N PRO A 44 1.64 -4.57 9.25
CA PRO A 44 1.56 -6.01 8.99
C PRO A 44 1.97 -6.32 7.55
N GLU A 45 2.65 -7.45 7.38
CA GLU A 45 3.14 -7.93 6.10
C GLU A 45 2.04 -7.97 5.03
N LEU A 46 0.88 -8.56 5.33
CA LEU A 46 -0.30 -8.58 4.46
C LEU A 46 -1.23 -7.40 4.73
N GLY A 47 -0.67 -6.25 5.13
CA GLY A 47 -1.42 -5.05 5.48
C GLY A 47 -1.88 -4.24 4.27
N ILE A 48 -2.66 -3.19 4.55
CA ILE A 48 -3.16 -2.25 3.53
C ILE A 48 -1.99 -1.58 2.81
N ALA A 49 -0.91 -1.21 3.52
CA ALA A 49 0.26 -0.58 2.93
C ALA A 49 0.80 -1.36 1.71
N ARG A 50 1.03 -2.67 1.87
CA ARG A 50 1.53 -3.54 0.79
C ARG A 50 0.53 -3.65 -0.35
N ARG A 51 -0.74 -3.91 -0.02
CA ARG A 51 -1.81 -4.10 -1.01
C ARG A 51 -2.01 -2.87 -1.90
N VAL A 52 -2.14 -1.70 -1.28
CA VAL A 52 -2.36 -0.45 -2.00
C VAL A 52 -1.12 -0.07 -2.81
N LEU A 53 0.09 -0.36 -2.31
CA LEU A 53 1.31 -0.08 -3.07
C LEU A 53 1.44 -0.97 -4.31
N ILE A 54 1.12 -2.26 -4.20
CA ILE A 54 1.01 -3.18 -5.34
C ILE A 54 -0.03 -2.64 -6.34
N ALA A 55 -1.23 -2.32 -5.87
CA ALA A 55 -2.29 -1.78 -6.73
C ALA A 55 -1.87 -0.47 -7.42
N SER A 56 -1.19 0.43 -6.70
CA SER A 56 -0.67 1.68 -7.24
C SER A 56 0.30 1.45 -8.39
N TYR A 57 1.24 0.50 -8.23
CA TYR A 57 2.17 0.16 -9.30
C TYR A 57 1.50 -0.47 -10.51
N LEU A 58 0.55 -1.40 -10.31
CA LEU A 58 -0.18 -2.02 -11.42
C LEU A 58 -1.00 -0.97 -12.20
N ARG A 59 -1.74 -0.11 -11.49
CA ARG A 59 -2.57 0.94 -12.11
C ARG A 59 -1.74 2.02 -12.80
N ASN A 60 -0.51 2.26 -12.35
CA ASN A 60 0.42 3.22 -12.95
C ASN A 60 1.32 2.59 -14.04
N GLY A 61 1.05 1.36 -14.49
CA GLY A 61 1.81 0.70 -15.56
C GLY A 61 3.24 0.31 -15.16
N GLN A 62 3.51 0.10 -13.87
CA GLN A 62 4.82 -0.25 -13.31
C GLN A 62 4.85 -1.64 -12.65
N PRO A 63 4.42 -2.73 -13.33
CA PRO A 63 4.34 -4.05 -12.71
C PRO A 63 5.68 -4.58 -12.19
N ALA A 64 6.80 -4.17 -12.80
CA ALA A 64 8.14 -4.52 -12.35
C ALA A 64 8.44 -4.06 -10.91
N LYS A 65 7.84 -2.94 -10.47
CA LYS A 65 7.96 -2.46 -9.08
C LYS A 65 7.05 -3.20 -8.10
N ALA A 66 5.99 -3.86 -8.59
CA ALA A 66 5.08 -4.63 -7.75
C ALA A 66 5.63 -6.01 -7.38
N LEU A 67 6.36 -6.65 -8.29
CA LEU A 67 6.97 -7.97 -8.08
C LEU A 67 7.73 -8.13 -6.75
N PRO A 68 8.70 -7.25 -6.38
CA PRO A 68 9.44 -7.40 -5.13
C PRO A 68 8.57 -7.23 -3.87
N LEU A 69 7.35 -6.68 -4.01
CA LEU A 69 6.39 -6.60 -2.91
C LEU A 69 5.55 -7.87 -2.77
N ILE A 70 5.41 -8.65 -3.84
CA ILE A 70 4.63 -9.89 -3.90
C ILE A 70 5.50 -11.08 -3.49
N GLU A 71 6.75 -11.15 -3.98
CA GLU A 71 7.66 -12.27 -3.75
C GLU A 71 7.77 -12.72 -2.27
N PRO A 72 7.94 -11.81 -1.28
CA PRO A 72 8.11 -12.22 0.12
C PRO A 72 6.85 -12.85 0.73
N VAL A 73 5.69 -12.61 0.12
CA VAL A 73 4.39 -12.98 0.68
C VAL A 73 3.65 -14.01 -0.17
N LEU A 74 4.26 -14.47 -1.28
CA LEU A 74 3.63 -15.35 -2.26
C LEU A 74 3.00 -16.60 -1.62
N GLY A 75 3.72 -17.24 -0.69
CA GLY A 75 3.23 -18.43 0.03
C GLY A 75 2.08 -18.19 1.01
N LYS A 76 1.67 -16.93 1.21
CA LYS A 76 0.59 -16.52 2.13
C LYS A 76 -0.60 -15.90 1.39
N ILE A 77 -0.47 -15.64 0.09
CA ILE A 77 -1.51 -14.99 -0.73
C ILE A 77 -2.78 -15.84 -0.81
N ASP A 78 -2.64 -17.16 -0.94
CA ASP A 78 -3.77 -18.10 -1.07
C ASP A 78 -4.75 -18.02 0.12
N GLN A 79 -4.28 -17.54 1.27
CA GLN A 79 -5.07 -17.38 2.49
C GLN A 79 -5.60 -15.94 2.70
N ASP A 80 -5.26 -15.00 1.82
CA ASP A 80 -5.71 -13.61 1.89
C ASP A 80 -6.55 -13.23 0.66
N SER A 81 -7.87 -13.15 0.86
CA SER A 81 -8.83 -12.85 -0.21
C SER A 81 -8.59 -11.49 -0.88
N ASN A 82 -7.99 -10.51 -0.18
CA ASN A 82 -7.70 -9.21 -0.76
C ASN A 82 -6.46 -9.28 -1.68
N MET A 83 -5.46 -10.08 -1.32
CA MET A 83 -4.29 -10.33 -2.17
C MET A 83 -4.66 -11.17 -3.40
N LEU A 84 -5.53 -12.18 -3.25
CA LEU A 84 -6.06 -12.95 -4.39
C LEU A 84 -6.79 -12.04 -5.39
N ALA A 85 -7.63 -11.12 -4.90
CA ALA A 85 -8.31 -10.15 -5.75
C ALA A 85 -7.34 -9.21 -6.49
N LEU A 86 -6.17 -8.92 -5.92
CA LEU A 86 -5.13 -8.13 -6.59
C LEU A 86 -4.37 -8.93 -7.65
N ALA A 87 -4.15 -10.23 -7.43
CA ALA A 87 -3.45 -11.10 -8.38
C ALA A 87 -4.23 -11.32 -9.70
N GLY A 88 -5.55 -11.09 -9.70
CA GLY A 88 -6.42 -11.22 -10.88
C GLY A 88 -6.70 -9.92 -11.64
N GLN A 89 -6.12 -8.77 -11.24
CA GLN A 89 -6.25 -7.47 -11.93
C GLN A 89 -5.19 -7.27 -13.00
#